data_AF-J6F448-F1
#
_entry.id   AF-J6F448-F1
#
_cell.length_a   1.000
_cell.length_b   1.000
_cell.length_c   1.000
_cell.angle_alpha   90.00
_cell.angle_beta   90.00
_cell.angle_gamma   90.00
#
_symmetry.space_group_name_H-M   'P 1'
#
loop_
_entity.id
_entity.type
_entity.pdbx_description
1 polymer ?
#
loop_
_entity_poly.entity_id
_entity_poly.type
_entity_poly.pdbx_seq_one_letter_code
_entity_poly.pdbx_strand_id
1 'polypeptide(L)' 'MAEAVLLAEAKKRPNLNLKIDSAGTGAYHTGEKADPRAIADSRTISTCKQHGIPCPSIARKVRDSDFTDFDYILAMDQSK' A
#
# COMPACT_ATOMS: atom_id res chain seq x y z
N MET A 1 -3.35 -0.35 -3.23
CA MET A 1 -3.55 -1.51 -4.13
C MET A 1 -2.30 -2.39 -4.22
N ALA A 2 -1.14 -1.86 -4.64
CA ALA A 2 0.09 -2.64 -4.81
C ALA A 2 0.48 -3.46 -3.56
N GLU A 3 0.49 -2.82 -2.38
CA GLU A 3 0.70 -3.50 -1.09
C GLU A 3 -0.25 -4.69 -0.89
N ALA A 4 -1.55 -4.49 -1.10
CA ALA A 4 -2.57 -5.52 -0.87
C ALA A 4 -2.38 -6.73 -1.79
N VAL A 5 -2.03 -6.50 -3.06
CA VAL A 5 -1.74 -7.58 -4.03
C VAL A 5 -0.45 -8.30 -3.65
N LEU A 6 0.61 -7.57 -3.27
CA LEU A 6 1.87 -8.17 -2.88
C LEU A 6 1.72 -9.01 -1.61
N LEU A 7 0.94 -8.56 -0.63
CA LEU A 7 0.58 -9.33 0.56
C LEU A 7 -0.18 -10.61 0.20
N ALA A 8 -1.13 -10.54 -0.75
CA ALA A 8 -1.86 -11.72 -1.20
C ALA A 8 -0.96 -12.74 -1.92
N GLU A 9 -0.01 -12.27 -2.72
CA GLU A 9 0.98 -13.12 -3.39
C GLU A 9 2.04 -13.70 -2.44
N ALA A 10 2.45 -12.93 -1.43
CA ALA A 10 3.37 -13.39 -0.39
C ALA A 10 2.73 -14.51 0.45
N LYS A 11 1.43 -14.41 0.76
CA LYS A 11 0.70 -15.49 1.46
C LYS A 11 0.67 -16.81 0.71
N LYS A 12 0.75 -16.81 -0.61
CA LYS A 12 0.85 -18.03 -1.43
C LYS A 12 2.25 -18.67 -1.36
N ARG A 13 3.24 -17.96 -0.81
CA ARG A 13 4.66 -18.35 -0.76
C ARG A 13 5.18 -18.22 0.68
N PRO A 14 4.84 -19.15 1.59
CA PRO A 14 5.10 -19.02 3.03
C PRO A 14 6.58 -18.96 3.40
N ASN A 15 7.48 -19.32 2.49
CA ASN A 15 8.93 -19.31 2.70
C ASN A 15 9.53 -17.90 2.59
N LEU A 16 8.74 -16.91 2.15
CA LEU A 16 9.18 -15.53 1.99
C LEU A 16 8.84 -14.73 3.24
N ASN A 17 9.86 -14.32 3.99
CA ASN A 17 9.72 -13.39 5.10
C ASN A 17 9.83 -11.95 4.57
N LEU A 18 8.70 -11.31 4.28
CA LEU A 18 8.65 -9.98 3.68
C LEU A 18 7.98 -8.98 4.62
N LYS A 19 8.64 -7.83 4.82
CA LYS A 19 8.02 -6.62 5.38
C LYS A 19 7.48 -5.79 4.21
N ILE A 20 6.18 -5.56 4.18
CA ILE A 20 5.49 -4.85 3.09
C ILE A 20 4.71 -3.69 3.70
N ASP A 21 4.82 -2.52 3.07
CA ASP A 21 4.13 -1.29 3.46
C ASP A 21 3.90 -0.42 2.21
N SER A 22 3.06 0.62 2.30
CA SER A 22 2.89 1.62 1.25
C SER A 22 2.90 3.05 1.78
N ALA A 23 3.44 3.97 0.97
CA ALA A 23 3.53 5.37 1.30
C ALA A 23 3.33 6.24 0.05
N GLY A 24 2.77 7.44 0.22
CA GLY A 24 2.61 8.44 -0.83
C GLY A 24 3.71 9.50 -0.79
N THR A 25 4.07 10.05 -1.96
CA THR A 25 4.99 11.20 -2.07
C THR A 25 4.35 12.50 -1.57
N GLY A 26 3.04 12.67 -1.82
CA GLY A 26 2.25 13.78 -1.31
C GLY A 26 1.79 13.59 0.14
N ALA A 27 1.68 14.70 0.88
CA ALA A 27 1.15 14.71 2.25
C ALA A 27 -0.38 14.80 2.32
N TYR A 28 -1.06 14.90 1.18
CA TYR A 28 -2.47 15.30 1.05
C TYR A 28 -3.46 14.43 1.85
N HIS A 29 -3.09 13.21 2.26
CA HIS A 29 -3.94 12.27 3.00
C HIS A 29 -3.24 11.60 4.21
N THR A 30 -2.21 12.23 4.77
CA THR A 30 -1.40 11.62 5.84
C THR A 30 -2.21 11.43 7.12
N GLY A 31 -2.35 10.19 7.61
CA GLY A 31 -3.03 9.89 8.87
C GLY A 31 -4.53 9.62 8.73
N GLU A 32 -5.08 9.73 7.53
CA GLU A 32 -6.39 9.17 7.23
C GLU A 32 -6.22 7.63 7.22
N LYS A 33 -7.01 6.91 8.06
CA LYS A 33 -7.45 5.56 7.64
C LYS A 33 -7.94 5.71 6.21
N ALA A 34 -7.89 4.66 5.39
CA ALA A 34 -8.79 4.62 4.25
C ALA A 34 -10.21 4.82 4.81
N ASP A 35 -10.66 6.07 4.88
CA ASP A 35 -11.90 6.45 5.53
C ASP A 35 -12.97 5.73 4.72
N PRO A 36 -14.04 5.21 5.32
CA PRO A 36 -15.18 4.75 4.55
C PRO A 36 -15.70 5.80 3.54
N ARG A 37 -15.22 7.06 3.58
CA ARG A 37 -15.38 8.13 2.58
C ARG A 37 -14.06 8.61 1.91
N ALA A 38 -12.94 8.80 2.61
CA ALA A 38 -11.57 8.83 2.01
C ALA A 38 -11.04 7.41 1.75
N ILE A 39 -11.90 6.62 1.11
CA ILE A 39 -11.69 5.22 0.73
C ILE A 39 -10.48 5.28 -0.18
N ALA A 40 -9.43 4.48 0.04
CA ALA A 40 -8.46 4.20 -1.02
C ALA A 40 -9.26 4.03 -2.31
N ASP A 41 -9.18 5.00 -3.23
CA ASP A 41 -10.17 5.35 -4.26
C ASP A 41 -11.31 4.33 -4.35
N SER A 42 -12.58 4.65 -4.08
CA SER A 42 -13.69 3.67 -4.03
C SER A 42 -13.63 2.53 -5.07
N ARG A 43 -13.05 2.79 -6.24
CA ARG A 43 -12.59 1.81 -7.24
C ARG A 43 -11.61 0.75 -6.71
N THR A 44 -10.49 1.12 -6.09
CA THR A 44 -9.52 0.24 -5.43
C THR A 44 -10.15 -0.68 -4.40
N ILE A 45 -10.95 -0.17 -3.45
CA ILE A 45 -11.60 -1.05 -2.46
C ILE A 45 -12.62 -1.98 -3.14
N SER A 46 -13.39 -1.46 -4.11
CA SER A 46 -14.31 -2.28 -4.91
C SER A 46 -13.57 -3.40 -5.65
N THR A 47 -12.49 -3.09 -6.36
CA THR A 47 -11.67 -4.04 -7.11
C THR A 47 -11.01 -5.06 -6.18
N CYS A 48 -10.38 -4.63 -5.10
CA CYS A 48 -9.81 -5.54 -4.10
C CYS A 48 -10.88 -6.48 -3.53
N LYS A 49 -12.07 -5.97 -3.20
CA LYS A 49 -13.19 -6.78 -2.72
C LYS A 49 -13.71 -7.77 -3.77
N GLN A 50 -13.83 -7.36 -5.04
CA GLN A 50 -14.20 -8.23 -6.15
C GLN A 50 -13.23 -9.40 -6.33
N HIS A 51 -11.94 -9.18 -6.05
CA HIS A 51 -10.90 -10.21 -6.13
C HIS A 51 -10.64 -10.93 -4.78
N GLY A 52 -11.41 -10.65 -3.72
CA GLY A 52 -11.22 -11.27 -2.41
C GLY A 52 -9.90 -10.87 -1.70
N ILE A 53 -9.31 -9.74 -2.10
CA ILE A 53 -8.04 -9.24 -1.55
C ILE A 53 -8.34 -8.22 -0.44
N PRO A 54 -7.94 -8.46 0.82
CA PRO A 54 -8.08 -7.47 1.89
C PRO A 54 -7.10 -6.31 1.69
N CYS A 55 -7.57 -5.07 1.87
CA CYS A 55 -6.78 -3.85 1.72
C CYS A 55 -6.74 -3.06 3.04
N PRO A 56 -5.91 -3.45 4.02
CA PRO A 56 -5.86 -2.82 5.34
C PRO A 56 -5.02 -1.52 5.40
N SER A 57 -4.36 -1.15 4.29
CA SER A 57 -3.36 -0.08 4.22
C SER A 57 -3.93 1.28 4.63
N ILE A 58 -3.17 2.01 5.47
CA ILE A 58 -3.48 3.38 5.93
C ILE A 58 -2.57 4.34 5.18
N ALA A 59 -3.13 5.45 4.70
CA ALA A 59 -2.36 6.43 3.95
C ALA A 59 -1.34 7.14 4.86
N ARG A 60 -0.07 7.06 4.48
CA ARG A 60 1.02 7.80 5.11
C ARG A 60 1.92 8.43 4.07
N LYS A 61 2.55 9.54 4.43
CA LYS A 61 3.62 10.13 3.63
C LYS A 61 4.89 9.27 3.75
N VAL A 62 5.65 9.21 2.67
CA VAL A 62 7.03 8.70 2.71
C VAL A 62 7.86 9.52 3.69
N ARG A 63 8.72 8.85 4.45
CA ARG A 63 9.63 9.43 5.44
C ARG A 63 11.06 9.10 5.05
N ASP A 64 12.01 9.93 5.51
CA ASP A 64 13.42 9.70 5.21
C ASP A 64 13.93 8.35 5.74
N SER A 65 13.36 7.87 6.85
CA SER A 65 13.66 6.54 7.40
C SER A 65 13.22 5.39 6.48
N ASP A 66 12.24 5.59 5.60
CA ASP A 66 11.81 4.52 4.68
C ASP A 66 12.94 4.13 3.73
N PHE A 67 13.82 5.08 3.36
CA PHE A 67 14.99 4.81 2.50
C PHE A 67 16.09 3.99 3.18
N THR A 68 16.03 3.85 4.50
CA THR A 68 16.93 2.98 5.27
C THR A 68 16.25 1.71 5.78
N ASP A 69 14.94 1.76 6.01
CA ASP A 69 14.16 0.68 6.63
C ASP A 69 13.67 -0.36 5.61
N PHE A 70 13.74 -0.07 4.31
CA PHE A 70 13.30 -0.95 3.22
C PHE A 70 14.40 -1.16 2.18
N ASP A 71 14.62 -2.42 1.81
CA ASP A 71 15.57 -2.79 0.76
C ASP A 71 15.11 -2.35 -0.64
N TYR A 72 13.79 -2.31 -0.85
CA TYR A 72 13.18 -1.98 -2.14
C TYR A 72 12.07 -0.94 -1.97
N ILE A 73 12.18 0.17 -2.70
CA ILE A 73 11.14 1.19 -2.82
C ILE A 73 10.71 1.23 -4.28
N LEU A 74 9.45 0.86 -4.53
CA LEU A 74 8.90 0.74 -5.89
C LEU A 74 7.94 1.90 -6.17
N ALA A 75 8.39 2.86 -6.98
CA ALA A 75 7.54 3.92 -7.50
C ALA A 75 6.63 3.39 -8.61
N MET A 76 5.39 3.90 -8.69
CA MET A 76 4.41 3.43 -9.67
C MET A 76 4.59 4.08 -11.04
N ASP A 77 5.16 5.28 -11.08
CA ASP A 77 5.42 6.03 -12.31
C ASP A 77 6.67 6.92 -12.15
N GLN A 78 7.05 7.62 -13.21
CA GLN A 78 8.23 8.50 -13.27
C GLN A 78 7.91 9.97 -12.93
N SER A 79 6.69 10.26 -12.47
CA SER A 79 6.23 11.63 -12.18
C SER A 79 6.89 12.16 -10.91
N LYS A 80 6.96 13.49 -10.81
CA LYS A 80 7.55 14.21 -9.67
C LYS A 80 6.50 14.56 -8.62
#